data_AF-A0A2K5SH17-F1
#
_entry.id   AF-A0A2K5SH17-F1
#
_cell.length_a   1.000
_cell.length_b   1.000
_cell.length_c   1.000
_cell.angle_alpha   90.00
_cell.angle_beta   90.00
_cell.angle_gamma   90.00
#
_symmetry.space_group_name_H-M   'P 1'
#
loop_
_entity.id
_entity.type
_entity.pdbx_description
1 polymer ?
#
loop_
_entity_poly.entity_id
_entity_poly.type
_entity_poly.pdbx_seq_one_letter_code
_entity_poly.pdbx_strand_id
1 'polypeptide(L)'
;MGDLRLFLLLPLSLAAFHGAKGCLECDPKFIEDIGSLLANLIPSEVPGQTQLLERQVQEMIRLTFKVSHSDKRLRLLAVQTVIKLRTWLKNEFYKLGNETWKGVFIFQGKLLEVRQSLEAKLKELLKNFSEAACSEDCIVVEGPILDCWTCLRMTSRCFKGEYCGDEDPRKAESQEIALFLILLATAVILGSAVLLFYFCIFHRRKMKAIRRSLNEYLENKLEELMERIDEEEKDFRPRK
;
A
#
# COMPACT_ATOMS: atom_id res chain seq x y z
N MET A 1 -24.12 6.58 -20.23
CA MET A 1 -22.71 6.99 -20.36
C MET A 1 -22.35 7.89 -19.19
N GLY A 2 -21.88 7.33 -18.08
CA GLY A 2 -21.57 8.08 -16.86
C GLY A 2 -20.65 7.31 -15.90
N ASP A 3 -20.69 5.97 -15.99
CA ASP A 3 -19.91 5.10 -15.11
C ASP A 3 -18.41 5.00 -15.47
N LEU A 4 -17.99 5.45 -16.66
CA LEU A 4 -16.60 5.29 -17.10
C LEU A 4 -15.60 6.25 -16.43
N ARG A 5 -16.07 7.35 -15.83
CA ARG A 5 -15.19 8.36 -15.20
C ARG A 5 -14.80 8.01 -13.76
N LEU A 6 -15.62 7.25 -13.02
CA LEU A 6 -15.27 6.84 -11.65
C LEU A 6 -14.19 5.74 -11.62
N PHE A 7 -14.14 4.88 -12.65
CA PHE A 7 -13.12 3.82 -12.78
C PHE A 7 -11.73 4.33 -13.15
N LEU A 8 -11.59 5.60 -13.56
CA LEU A 8 -10.29 6.19 -13.92
C LEU A 8 -9.53 6.79 -12.73
N LEU A 9 -10.17 7.01 -11.57
CA LEU A 9 -9.51 7.57 -10.38
C LEU A 9 -9.05 6.49 -9.38
N LEU A 10 -9.66 5.31 -9.38
CA LEU A 10 -9.22 4.16 -8.57
C LEU A 10 -7.82 3.60 -8.91
N PRO A 11 -7.35 3.55 -10.18
CA PRO A 11 -6.05 2.98 -10.50
C PRO A 11 -4.88 3.88 -10.07
N LEU A 12 -5.10 5.19 -10.01
CA LEU A 12 -4.07 6.17 -9.60
C LEU A 12 -3.73 6.07 -8.11
N SER A 13 -4.70 5.71 -7.26
CA SER A 13 -4.41 5.44 -5.85
C SER A 13 -3.74 4.08 -5.65
N LEU A 14 -4.09 3.05 -6.44
CA LEU A 14 -3.44 1.73 -6.39
C LEU A 14 -1.98 1.74 -6.83
N ALA A 15 -1.60 2.53 -7.85
CA ALA A 15 -0.21 2.67 -8.27
C ALA A 15 0.68 3.34 -7.21
N ALA A 16 0.10 4.16 -6.33
CA ALA A 16 0.78 4.79 -5.19
C ALA A 16 1.01 3.84 -4.00
N PHE A 17 0.47 2.61 -4.04
CA PHE A 17 0.70 1.56 -3.04
C PHE A 17 1.76 0.53 -3.46
N HIS A 18 2.70 0.89 -4.34
CA HIS A 18 3.98 0.19 -4.31
C HIS A 18 4.66 0.61 -3.00
N GLY A 19 4.43 -0.18 -1.95
CA GLY A 19 5.05 0.01 -0.65
C GLY A 19 6.53 0.25 -0.85
N ALA A 20 6.99 1.40 -0.38
CA ALA A 20 8.36 1.78 -0.57
C ALA A 20 9.28 0.73 0.05
N LYS A 21 10.42 0.48 -0.59
CA LYS A 21 11.33 -0.61 -0.23
C LYS A 21 12.56 -0.11 0.52
N GLY A 22 13.31 -1.03 1.11
CA GLY A 22 14.68 -0.83 1.57
C GLY A 22 15.71 -1.06 0.46
N CYS A 23 16.90 -0.47 0.60
CA CYS A 23 17.96 -0.55 -0.43
C CYS A 23 18.35 -1.99 -0.80
N LEU A 24 18.41 -2.87 0.20
CA LEU A 24 18.76 -4.27 0.01
C LEU A 24 17.59 -5.11 -0.52
N GLU A 25 16.35 -4.69 -0.26
CA GLU A 25 15.14 -5.34 -0.82
C GLU A 25 15.01 -5.13 -2.34
N CYS A 26 15.66 -4.08 -2.86
CA CYS A 26 15.75 -3.83 -4.29
C CYS A 26 16.68 -4.80 -5.03
N ASP A 27 17.46 -5.61 -4.31
CA ASP A 27 18.26 -6.69 -4.88
C ASP A 27 17.58 -8.03 -4.60
N PRO A 28 16.87 -8.64 -5.56
CA PRO A 28 16.15 -9.90 -5.34
C PRO A 28 17.05 -11.02 -4.78
N LYS A 29 18.33 -11.03 -5.20
CA LYS A 29 19.32 -11.98 -4.71
C LYS A 29 19.58 -11.84 -3.22
N PHE A 30 19.46 -10.64 -2.65
CA PHE A 30 19.61 -10.46 -1.21
C PHE A 30 18.56 -11.25 -0.43
N ILE A 31 17.30 -11.25 -0.86
CA ILE A 31 16.22 -11.98 -0.18
C ILE A 31 16.47 -13.49 -0.28
N GLU A 32 16.84 -13.97 -1.48
CA GLU A 32 17.21 -15.38 -1.72
C GLU A 32 18.42 -15.82 -0.88
N ASP A 33 19.47 -14.99 -0.86
CA ASP A 33 20.70 -15.24 -0.12
C ASP A 33 20.45 -15.28 1.39
N ILE A 34 19.69 -14.34 1.96
CA ILE A 34 19.35 -14.36 3.38
C ILE A 34 18.54 -15.61 3.72
N GLY A 35 17.52 -15.93 2.93
CA GLY A 35 16.67 -17.09 3.18
C GLY A 35 17.47 -18.39 3.18
N SER A 36 18.31 -18.59 2.16
CA SER A 36 19.16 -19.78 2.05
C SER A 36 20.24 -19.86 3.13
N LEU A 37 20.91 -18.74 3.44
CA LEU A 37 21.95 -18.71 4.47
C LEU A 37 21.38 -18.97 5.86
N LEU A 38 20.28 -18.32 6.23
CA LEU A 38 19.63 -18.55 7.52
C LEU A 38 19.10 -19.99 7.64
N ALA A 39 18.58 -20.58 6.56
CA ALA A 39 18.14 -21.98 6.56
C ALA A 39 19.29 -22.95 6.85
N ASN A 40 20.48 -22.69 6.31
CA ASN A 40 21.67 -23.50 6.55
C ASN A 40 22.25 -23.35 7.97
N LEU A 41 21.94 -22.24 8.66
CA LEU A 41 22.43 -21.96 10.01
C LEU A 41 21.61 -22.62 11.12
N ILE A 42 20.35 -22.99 10.83
CA ILE A 42 19.43 -23.55 11.84
C ILE A 42 19.27 -25.05 11.57
N PRO A 43 19.60 -25.93 12.53
CA PRO A 43 19.40 -27.37 12.37
C PRO A 43 17.94 -27.75 12.11
N SER A 44 17.73 -28.80 11.32
CA SER A 44 16.38 -29.25 10.90
C SER A 44 15.52 -29.79 12.04
N GLU A 45 16.17 -30.18 13.15
CA GLU A 45 15.56 -30.77 14.33
C GLU A 45 14.95 -29.71 15.25
N VAL A 46 15.17 -28.42 14.97
CA VAL A 46 14.63 -27.32 15.77
C VAL A 46 13.11 -27.22 15.58
N PRO A 47 12.30 -27.35 16.65
CA PRO A 47 10.85 -27.18 16.55
C PRO A 47 10.48 -25.79 16.04
N GLY A 48 9.60 -25.72 15.04
CA GLY A 48 9.16 -24.45 14.45
C GLY A 48 10.21 -23.73 13.60
N GLN A 49 11.22 -24.45 13.08
CA GLN A 49 12.29 -23.90 12.23
C GLN A 49 11.79 -22.96 11.14
N THR A 50 10.75 -23.35 10.39
CA THR A 50 10.20 -22.55 9.28
C THR A 50 9.68 -21.19 9.76
N GLN A 51 8.94 -21.16 10.87
CA GLN A 51 8.40 -19.92 11.45
C GLN A 51 9.53 -19.03 11.99
N LEU A 52 10.56 -19.65 12.58
CA LEU A 52 11.74 -18.93 13.04
C LEU A 52 12.46 -18.29 11.85
N LEU A 53 12.73 -19.06 10.79
CA LEU A 53 13.41 -18.60 9.58
C LEU A 53 12.65 -17.44 8.93
N GLU A 54 11.35 -17.61 8.68
CA GLU A 54 10.50 -16.59 8.08
C GLU A 54 10.53 -15.29 8.89
N ARG A 55 10.40 -15.38 10.22
CA ARG A 55 10.53 -14.23 11.11
C ARG A 55 11.90 -13.56 10.97
N GLN A 56 12.98 -14.34 10.95
CA GLN A 56 14.32 -13.75 10.87
C GLN A 56 14.58 -13.04 9.53
N VAL A 57 14.07 -13.60 8.43
CA VAL A 57 14.14 -12.97 7.10
C VAL A 57 13.37 -11.65 7.10
N GLN A 58 12.13 -11.66 7.58
CA GLN A 58 11.27 -10.47 7.62
C GLN A 58 11.85 -9.35 8.49
N GLU A 59 12.41 -9.68 9.65
CA GLU A 59 13.06 -8.69 10.52
C GLU A 59 14.30 -8.05 9.86
N MET A 60 15.06 -8.80 9.06
CA MET A 60 16.18 -8.22 8.30
C MET A 60 15.70 -7.33 7.17
N ILE A 61 14.68 -7.74 6.41
CA ILE A 61 14.05 -6.93 5.37
C ILE A 61 13.55 -5.61 5.97
N ARG A 62 12.70 -5.69 6.99
CA ARG A 62 12.09 -4.53 7.67
C ARG A 62 13.13 -3.57 8.23
N LEU A 63 14.25 -4.08 8.74
CA LEU A 63 15.36 -3.24 9.20
C LEU A 63 15.90 -2.36 8.06
N THR A 64 16.10 -2.93 6.88
CA THR A 64 16.65 -2.20 5.74
C THR A 64 15.69 -1.13 5.22
N PHE A 65 14.39 -1.43 5.19
CA PHE A 65 13.33 -0.43 5.00
C PHE A 65 13.45 0.69 6.03
N LYS A 66 13.40 0.37 7.33
CA LYS A 66 13.40 1.35 8.43
C LYS A 66 14.56 2.33 8.35
N VAL A 67 15.77 1.87 8.00
CA VAL A 67 16.94 2.76 7.89
C VAL A 67 16.77 3.73 6.71
N SER A 68 16.47 3.23 5.52
CA SER A 68 16.33 4.07 4.32
C SER A 68 15.10 5.00 4.34
N HIS A 69 14.10 4.67 5.16
CA HIS A 69 12.88 5.48 5.36
C HIS A 69 12.99 6.45 6.52
N SER A 70 14.00 6.32 7.37
CA SER A 70 14.13 7.16 8.57
C SER A 70 14.37 8.64 8.24
N ASP A 71 14.91 8.92 7.04
CA ASP A 71 15.18 10.27 6.54
C ASP A 71 15.19 10.22 5.00
N LYS A 72 14.55 11.18 4.34
CA LYS A 72 14.54 11.32 2.86
C LYS A 72 15.96 11.39 2.28
N ARG A 73 16.92 11.94 3.04
CA ARG A 73 18.34 11.99 2.66
C ARG A 73 18.96 10.60 2.51
N LEU A 74 18.41 9.58 3.18
CA LEU A 74 18.90 8.20 3.18
C LEU A 74 18.20 7.32 2.13
N ARG A 75 17.63 7.94 1.09
CA ARG A 75 16.92 7.25 0.01
C ARG A 75 17.83 6.72 -1.09
N LEU A 76 19.02 7.31 -1.25
CA LEU A 76 19.90 7.04 -2.37
C LEU A 76 21.15 6.27 -1.94
N LEU A 77 21.53 5.26 -2.73
CA LEU A 77 22.78 4.53 -2.52
C LEU A 77 23.36 4.03 -3.84
N ALA A 78 24.67 4.02 -3.99
CA ALA A 78 25.30 3.40 -5.15
C ALA A 78 24.99 1.88 -5.20
N VAL A 79 24.64 1.36 -6.38
CA VAL A 79 24.34 -0.07 -6.58
C VAL A 79 25.51 -0.96 -6.15
N GLN A 80 26.74 -0.52 -6.42
CA GLN A 80 27.93 -1.27 -6.02
C GLN A 80 28.05 -1.39 -4.49
N THR A 81 27.61 -0.38 -3.76
CA THR A 81 27.63 -0.35 -2.29
C THR A 81 26.58 -1.29 -1.72
N VAL A 82 25.41 -1.40 -2.35
CA VAL A 82 24.40 -2.44 -2.02
C VAL A 82 24.99 -3.84 -2.19
N ILE A 83 25.69 -4.10 -3.31
CA ILE A 83 26.34 -5.39 -3.57
C ILE A 83 27.41 -5.70 -2.51
N LYS A 84 28.26 -4.72 -2.17
CA LYS A 84 29.26 -4.87 -1.10
C LYS A 84 28.61 -5.20 0.24
N LEU A 85 27.51 -4.55 0.59
CA LEU A 85 26.79 -4.78 1.83
C LEU A 85 26.17 -6.18 1.89
N ARG A 86 25.58 -6.65 0.78
CA ARG A 86 25.12 -8.04 0.65
C ARG A 86 26.27 -9.02 0.88
N THR A 87 27.41 -8.82 0.23
CA THR A 87 28.59 -9.68 0.41
C THR A 87 29.11 -9.66 1.85
N TRP A 88 29.13 -8.48 2.49
CA TRP A 88 29.49 -8.38 3.91
C TRP A 88 28.55 -9.21 4.79
N LEU A 89 27.23 -9.11 4.58
CA LEU A 89 26.25 -9.88 5.33
C LEU A 89 26.42 -11.40 5.14
N LYS A 90 26.72 -11.85 3.92
CA LYS A 90 27.07 -13.25 3.65
C LYS A 90 28.24 -13.72 4.50
N ASN A 91 29.28 -12.89 4.62
CA ASN A 91 30.45 -13.22 5.42
C ASN A 91 30.14 -13.27 6.92
N GLU A 92 29.26 -12.40 7.42
CA GLU A 92 28.81 -12.48 8.82
C GLU A 92 28.04 -13.77 9.10
N PHE A 93 27.16 -14.20 8.18
CA PHE A 93 26.50 -15.50 8.30
C PHE A 93 27.46 -16.68 8.19
N TYR A 94 28.46 -16.60 7.31
CA TYR A 94 29.49 -17.63 7.23
C TYR A 94 30.26 -17.78 8.55
N LYS A 95 30.62 -16.66 9.21
CA LYS A 95 31.23 -16.68 10.54
C LYS A 95 30.33 -17.36 11.57
N LEU A 96 29.05 -16.99 11.61
CA LEU A 96 28.07 -17.61 12.50
C LEU A 96 27.90 -19.11 12.25
N GLY A 97 27.96 -19.55 10.99
CA GLY A 97 27.85 -20.96 10.63
C GLY A 97 29.05 -21.82 11.02
N ASN A 98 30.22 -21.20 11.19
CA ASN A 98 31.41 -21.88 11.69
C ASN A 98 31.45 -21.97 13.23
N GLU A 99 30.57 -21.25 13.93
CA GLU A 99 30.44 -21.38 15.38
C GLU A 99 29.66 -22.65 15.76
N THR A 100 29.98 -23.22 16.93
CA THR A 100 29.23 -24.35 17.45
C THR A 100 27.80 -23.93 17.78
N TRP A 101 26.82 -24.72 17.33
CA TRP A 101 25.41 -24.50 17.66
C TRP A 101 25.17 -24.63 19.17
N LYS A 102 24.64 -23.56 19.78
CA LYS A 102 24.37 -23.47 21.23
C LYS A 102 22.88 -23.38 21.56
N GLY A 103 22.01 -23.65 20.58
CA GLY A 103 20.56 -23.56 20.73
C GLY A 103 19.96 -22.24 20.25
N VAL A 104 18.63 -22.23 20.16
CA VAL A 104 17.83 -21.18 19.49
C VAL A 104 18.01 -19.80 20.13
N PHE A 105 17.99 -19.71 21.47
CA PHE A 105 18.10 -18.42 22.16
C PHE A 105 19.44 -17.73 21.93
N ILE A 106 20.54 -18.48 22.00
CA ILE A 106 21.89 -17.93 21.75
C ILE A 106 22.01 -17.51 20.29
N PHE A 107 21.51 -18.33 19.36
CA PHE A 107 21.48 -18.01 17.94
C PHE A 107 20.69 -16.72 17.63
N GLN A 108 19.51 -16.54 18.24
CA GLN A 108 18.72 -15.32 18.10
C GLN A 108 19.47 -14.08 18.64
N GLY A 109 20.18 -14.21 19.75
CA GLY A 109 21.06 -13.16 20.28
C GLY A 109 22.16 -12.77 19.28
N LYS A 110 22.81 -13.77 18.66
CA LYS A 110 23.82 -13.54 17.62
C LYS A 110 23.26 -12.90 16.35
N LEU A 111 22.07 -13.31 15.92
CA LEU A 111 21.39 -12.64 14.81
C LEU A 111 21.03 -11.20 15.13
N LEU A 112 20.68 -10.89 16.39
CA LEU A 112 20.44 -9.52 16.82
C LEU A 112 21.70 -8.66 16.71
N GLU A 113 22.87 -9.18 17.12
CA GLU A 113 24.17 -8.49 16.95
C GLU A 113 24.46 -8.19 15.46
N VAL A 114 24.22 -9.16 14.57
CA VAL A 114 24.37 -8.97 13.11
C VAL A 114 23.40 -7.92 12.58
N ARG A 115 22.13 -7.94 13.03
CA ARG A 115 21.14 -6.92 12.64
C ARG A 115 21.54 -5.52 13.07
N GLN A 116 21.95 -5.33 14.32
CA GLN A 116 22.39 -4.02 14.80
C GLN A 116 23.60 -3.51 14.02
N SER A 117 24.54 -4.41 13.70
CA SER A 117 25.69 -4.09 12.85
C SER A 117 25.29 -3.72 11.42
N LEU A 118 24.31 -4.42 10.84
CA LEU A 118 23.75 -4.10 9.53
C LEU A 118 23.02 -2.73 9.55
N GLU A 119 22.25 -2.44 10.59
CA GLU A 119 21.55 -1.15 10.77
C GLU A 119 22.55 0.01 10.77
N ALA A 120 23.59 -0.10 11.61
CA ALA A 120 24.63 0.90 11.74
C ALA A 120 25.39 1.12 10.42
N LYS A 121 25.84 0.03 9.77
CA LYS A 121 26.56 0.11 8.49
C LYS A 121 25.71 0.70 7.38
N LEU A 122 24.45 0.26 7.24
CA LEU A 122 23.56 0.78 6.22
C LEU A 122 23.31 2.27 6.43
N LYS A 123 23.05 2.69 7.68
CA LYS A 123 22.82 4.10 8.01
C LYS A 123 24.04 4.96 7.70
N GLU A 124 25.23 4.50 8.07
CA GLU A 124 26.49 5.19 7.79
C GLU A 124 26.76 5.32 6.28
N LEU A 125 26.60 4.23 5.53
CA LEU A 125 26.81 4.23 4.08
C LEU A 125 25.84 5.18 3.37
N LEU A 126 24.56 5.18 3.76
CA LEU A 126 23.55 6.07 3.22
C LEU A 126 23.84 7.54 3.56
N LYS A 127 24.25 7.81 4.81
CA LYS A 127 24.61 9.17 5.24
C LYS A 127 25.80 9.69 4.44
N ASN A 128 26.89 8.93 4.38
CA ASN A 128 28.10 9.32 3.66
C ASN A 128 27.84 9.51 2.16
N PHE A 129 27.02 8.64 1.58
CA PHE A 129 26.61 8.78 0.18
C PHE A 129 25.79 10.05 -0.03
N SER A 130 24.79 10.31 0.81
CA SER A 130 23.96 11.51 0.74
C SER A 130 24.77 12.79 0.88
N GLU A 131 25.67 12.85 1.87
CA GLU A 131 26.56 13.99 2.07
C GLU A 131 27.45 14.28 0.85
N ALA A 132 27.95 13.23 0.18
CA ALA A 132 28.75 13.38 -1.03
C ALA A 132 27.92 13.73 -2.28
N ALA A 133 26.71 13.18 -2.41
CA ALA A 133 25.84 13.34 -3.58
C ALA A 133 25.05 14.66 -3.57
N CYS A 134 24.87 15.24 -2.39
CA CYS A 134 24.15 16.47 -2.14
C CYS A 134 25.06 17.65 -1.76
N SER A 135 26.38 17.45 -1.73
CA SER A 135 27.31 18.56 -1.52
C SER A 135 27.30 19.51 -2.72
N GLU A 136 27.67 20.77 -2.49
CA GLU A 136 27.77 21.77 -3.56
C GLU A 136 28.76 21.33 -4.65
N ASP A 137 29.87 20.70 -4.24
CA ASP A 137 30.92 20.21 -5.13
C ASP A 137 30.58 18.89 -5.83
N CYS A 138 29.53 18.18 -5.39
CA CYS A 138 29.10 16.85 -5.83
C CYS A 138 30.24 15.92 -6.31
N ILE A 139 30.86 15.23 -5.35
CA ILE A 139 32.08 14.44 -5.58
C ILE A 139 31.81 12.95 -5.87
N VAL A 140 30.57 12.57 -6.21
CA VAL A 140 30.20 11.17 -6.42
C VAL A 140 30.72 10.65 -7.75
N VAL A 141 31.66 9.70 -7.68
CA VAL A 141 32.27 9.03 -8.83
C VAL A 141 31.78 7.59 -9.04
N GLU A 142 30.95 7.07 -8.13
CA GLU A 142 30.48 5.69 -8.17
C GLU A 142 29.44 5.46 -9.27
N GLY A 143 29.22 4.19 -9.64
CA GLY A 143 28.40 3.75 -10.78
C GLY A 143 26.90 4.10 -10.67
N PRO A 144 25.99 3.31 -11.28
CA PRO A 144 24.56 3.63 -11.22
C PRO A 144 24.08 3.70 -9.76
N ILE A 145 23.19 4.64 -9.51
CA ILE A 145 22.65 4.95 -8.18
C ILE A 145 21.26 4.35 -8.08
N LEU A 146 20.94 3.82 -6.91
CA LEU A 146 19.68 3.19 -6.62
C LEU A 146 18.85 4.13 -5.75
N ASP A 147 17.63 4.41 -6.19
CA ASP A 147 16.58 4.89 -5.31
C ASP A 147 16.00 3.69 -4.54
N CYS A 148 16.28 3.64 -3.25
CA CYS A 148 15.90 2.52 -2.39
C CYS A 148 14.39 2.35 -2.24
N TRP A 149 13.62 3.44 -2.36
CA TRP A 149 12.17 3.38 -2.15
C TRP A 149 11.46 2.80 -3.36
N THR A 150 11.90 3.18 -4.56
CA THR A 150 11.27 2.76 -5.83
C THR A 150 12.02 1.62 -6.52
N CYS A 151 13.22 1.29 -6.05
CA CYS A 151 14.19 0.41 -6.70
C CYS A 151 14.59 0.83 -8.11
N LEU A 152 14.42 2.11 -8.44
CA LEU A 152 14.82 2.66 -9.72
C LEU A 152 16.34 2.87 -9.77
N ARG A 153 16.96 2.41 -10.84
CA ARG A 153 18.37 2.70 -11.13
C ARG A 153 18.48 4.00 -11.92
N MET A 154 19.23 4.94 -11.37
CA MET A 154 19.48 6.26 -11.89
C MET A 154 20.94 6.38 -12.35
N THR A 155 21.17 7.15 -13.40
CA THR A 155 22.51 7.47 -13.92
C THR A 155 23.02 8.82 -13.43
N SER A 156 22.14 9.64 -12.84
CA SER A 156 22.49 10.91 -12.19
C SER A 156 23.33 10.65 -10.96
N ARG A 157 24.42 11.41 -10.80
CA ARG A 157 25.35 11.29 -9.67
C ARG A 157 25.12 12.33 -8.58
N CYS A 158 24.61 13.49 -8.98
CA CYS A 158 24.38 14.65 -8.13
C CYS A 158 22.89 14.88 -7.98
N PHE A 159 22.47 15.19 -6.76
CA PHE A 159 21.08 15.41 -6.44
C PHE A 159 20.92 16.75 -5.71
N LYS A 160 19.70 17.29 -5.77
CA LYS A 160 19.27 18.51 -5.08
C LYS A 160 17.79 18.36 -4.69
N GLY A 161 17.29 19.23 -3.81
CA GLY A 161 15.86 19.24 -3.49
C GLY A 161 15.47 18.11 -2.56
N GLU A 162 14.37 17.42 -2.87
CA GLU A 162 13.77 16.39 -2.01
C GLU A 162 14.76 15.27 -1.62
N TYR A 163 15.60 14.80 -2.55
CA TYR A 163 16.60 13.76 -2.27
C TYR A 163 17.68 14.20 -1.27
N CYS A 164 17.91 15.50 -1.16
CA CYS A 164 18.93 16.08 -0.31
C CYS A 164 18.36 16.65 0.98
N GLY A 165 17.06 16.46 1.24
CA GLY A 165 16.39 17.03 2.39
C GLY A 165 16.20 18.55 2.28
N ASP A 166 16.41 19.14 1.10
CA ASP A 166 16.16 20.57 0.85
C ASP A 166 14.66 20.83 0.60
N GLU A 167 13.78 20.00 1.17
CA GLU A 167 12.37 20.32 1.15
C GLU A 167 12.14 21.53 2.05
N ASP A 168 11.70 22.61 1.41
CA ASP A 168 11.17 23.76 2.14
C ASP A 168 10.04 23.23 3.05
N PRO A 169 10.18 23.28 4.39
CA PRO A 169 9.24 22.62 5.31
C PRO A 169 7.80 23.08 5.08
N ARG A 170 7.63 24.31 4.58
CA ARG A 170 6.33 24.87 4.19
C ARG A 170 5.70 24.17 2.99
N LYS A 171 6.51 23.69 2.04
CA LYS A 171 6.06 23.01 0.84
C LYS A 171 5.57 21.59 1.16
N ALA A 172 6.31 20.86 2.00
CA ALA A 172 5.89 19.54 2.48
C ALA A 172 4.56 19.63 3.27
N GLU A 173 4.47 20.55 4.23
CA GLU A 173 3.25 20.78 5.01
C GLU A 173 2.06 21.18 4.11
N SER A 174 2.27 22.06 3.13
CA SER A 174 1.22 22.46 2.19
C SER A 174 0.70 21.29 1.34
N GLN A 175 1.58 20.35 0.97
CA GLN A 175 1.24 19.18 0.17
C GLN A 175 0.45 18.15 0.99
N GLU A 176 0.82 17.95 2.26
CA GLU A 176 0.06 17.12 3.19
C GLU A 176 -1.34 17.68 3.45
N ILE A 177 -1.44 19.00 3.70
CA ILE A 177 -2.73 19.69 3.87
C ILE A 177 -3.58 19.55 2.60
N ALA A 178 -2.99 19.74 1.41
CA ALA A 178 -3.71 19.58 0.14
C ALA A 178 -4.23 18.16 -0.07
N LEU A 179 -3.41 17.14 0.20
CA LEU A 179 -3.82 15.73 0.12
C LEU A 179 -4.94 15.40 1.10
N PHE A 180 -4.85 15.89 2.33
CA PHE A 180 -5.88 15.71 3.34
C PHE A 180 -7.22 16.35 2.90
N LEU A 181 -7.18 17.57 2.37
CA LEU A 181 -8.37 18.25 1.84
C LEU A 181 -8.98 17.52 0.64
N ILE A 182 -8.15 16.98 -0.26
CA ILE A 182 -8.60 16.18 -1.41
C ILE A 182 -9.29 14.90 -0.92
N LEU A 183 -8.72 14.20 0.05
CA LEU A 183 -9.32 12.97 0.61
C LEU A 183 -10.64 13.26 1.30
N LEU A 184 -10.70 14.33 2.12
CA LEU A 184 -11.95 14.77 2.77
C LEU A 184 -13.02 15.14 1.74
N ALA A 185 -12.68 15.95 0.74
CA ALA A 185 -13.61 16.34 -0.31
C ALA A 185 -14.13 15.11 -1.07
N THR A 186 -13.23 14.16 -1.39
CA THR A 186 -13.60 12.92 -2.07
C THR A 186 -14.54 12.07 -1.22
N ALA A 187 -14.28 11.94 0.08
CA ALA A 187 -15.14 11.21 1.00
C ALA A 187 -16.54 11.83 1.11
N VAL A 188 -16.63 13.17 1.19
CA VAL A 188 -17.91 13.90 1.24
C VAL A 188 -18.68 13.76 -0.07
N ILE A 189 -18.02 13.89 -1.23
CA ILE A 189 -18.65 13.74 -2.54
C ILE A 189 -19.17 12.31 -2.73
N LEU A 190 -18.36 11.29 -2.41
CA LEU A 190 -18.78 9.90 -2.51
C LEU A 190 -19.91 9.57 -1.53
N GLY A 191 -19.80 10.03 -0.28
CA GLY A 191 -20.84 9.82 0.74
C GLY A 191 -22.17 10.46 0.35
N SER A 192 -22.14 11.71 -0.13
CA SER A 192 -23.34 12.42 -0.59
C SER A 192 -23.95 11.76 -1.83
N ALA A 193 -23.14 11.32 -2.80
CA ALA A 193 -23.62 10.58 -3.97
C ALA A 193 -24.34 9.27 -3.57
N VAL A 194 -23.76 8.51 -2.63
CA VAL A 194 -24.37 7.27 -2.12
C VAL A 194 -25.69 7.55 -1.40
N LEU A 195 -25.74 8.59 -0.55
CA LEU A 195 -26.97 8.98 0.14
C LEU A 195 -28.08 9.43 -0.83
N LEU A 196 -27.74 10.24 -1.83
CA LEU A 196 -28.67 10.65 -2.87
C LEU A 196 -29.18 9.46 -3.68
N PHE A 197 -28.31 8.51 -4.00
CA PHE A 197 -28.70 7.29 -4.69
C PHE A 197 -29.66 6.44 -3.85
N TYR A 198 -29.36 6.26 -2.57
CA TYR A 198 -30.21 5.54 -1.63
C TYR A 198 -31.58 6.22 -1.50
N PHE A 199 -31.60 7.54 -1.33
CA PHE A 199 -32.83 8.33 -1.26
C PHE A 199 -33.65 8.22 -2.55
N CYS A 200 -33.01 8.31 -3.72
CA CYS A 200 -33.66 8.14 -5.02
C CYS A 200 -34.31 6.76 -5.18
N ILE A 201 -33.62 5.69 -4.78
CA ILE A 201 -34.18 4.33 -4.81
C ILE A 201 -35.35 4.20 -3.84
N PHE A 202 -35.18 4.67 -2.60
CA PHE A 202 -36.22 4.62 -1.59
C PHE A 202 -37.47 5.37 -2.04
N HIS A 203 -37.31 6.59 -2.55
CA HIS A 203 -38.40 7.41 -3.06
C HIS A 203 -39.08 6.77 -4.28
N ARG A 204 -38.31 6.23 -5.24
CA ARG A 204 -38.87 5.48 -6.38
C ARG A 204 -39.69 4.26 -5.93
N ARG A 205 -39.21 3.51 -4.93
CA ARG A 205 -39.96 2.37 -4.37
C ARG A 205 -41.26 2.83 -3.72
N LYS A 206 -41.22 3.89 -2.91
CA LYS A 206 -42.40 4.47 -2.25
C LYS A 206 -43.44 4.98 -3.27
N MET A 207 -43.01 5.73 -4.28
CA MET A 207 -43.89 6.22 -5.35
C MET A 207 -44.51 5.08 -6.16
N LYS A 208 -43.76 4.01 -6.45
CA LYS A 208 -44.32 2.82 -7.11
C LYS A 208 -45.39 2.13 -6.26
N ALA A 209 -45.19 2.05 -4.94
CA ALA A 209 -46.18 1.47 -4.03
C ALA A 209 -47.47 2.31 -4.00
N ILE A 210 -47.34 3.64 -3.85
CA ILE A 210 -48.49 4.57 -3.85
C ILE A 210 -49.26 4.51 -5.18
N ARG A 211 -48.56 4.45 -6.32
CA ARG A 211 -49.21 4.35 -7.63
C ARG A 211 -49.97 3.03 -7.79
N ARG A 212 -49.44 1.92 -7.28
CA ARG A 212 -50.14 0.63 -7.29
C ARG A 212 -51.42 0.66 -6.46
N SER A 213 -51.35 1.17 -5.22
CA SER A 213 -52.54 1.27 -4.36
C SER A 213 -53.60 2.21 -4.95
N LEU A 214 -53.19 3.28 -5.62
CA LEU A 214 -54.13 4.20 -6.27
C LEU A 214 -54.81 3.55 -7.49
N ASN A 215 -54.06 2.80 -8.32
CA ASN A 215 -54.65 2.08 -9.44
C ASN A 215 -55.64 1.02 -8.98
N GLU A 216 -55.28 0.23 -7.96
CA GLU A 216 -56.16 -0.80 -7.37
C GLU A 216 -57.44 -0.17 -6.79
N TYR A 217 -57.34 0.98 -6.13
CA TYR A 217 -58.51 1.74 -5.67
C TYR A 217 -59.41 2.20 -6.82
N LEU A 218 -58.82 2.67 -7.94
CA LEU A 218 -59.54 3.13 -9.13
C LEU A 218 -60.23 1.97 -9.87
N GLU A 219 -59.56 0.82 -10.00
CA GLU A 219 -60.14 -0.39 -10.59
C GLU A 219 -61.34 -0.88 -9.77
N ASN A 220 -61.19 -1.02 -8.45
CA ASN A 220 -62.29 -1.42 -7.57
C ASN A 220 -63.47 -0.44 -7.64
N LYS A 221 -63.20 0.88 -7.73
CA LYS A 221 -64.24 1.90 -7.90
C LYS A 221 -64.94 1.81 -9.25
N LEU A 222 -64.21 1.44 -10.31
CA LEU A 222 -64.77 1.29 -11.65
C LEU A 222 -65.64 0.04 -11.74
N GLU A 223 -65.21 -1.08 -11.15
CA GLU A 223 -66.01 -2.31 -11.05
C GLU A 223 -67.31 -2.06 -10.28
N GLU A 224 -67.25 -1.38 -9.13
CA GLU A 224 -68.42 -1.02 -8.34
C GLU A 224 -69.42 -0.14 -9.12
N LEU A 225 -68.93 0.73 -10.01
CA LEU A 225 -69.77 1.55 -10.88
C LEU A 225 -70.38 0.73 -12.03
N MET A 226 -69.62 -0.17 -12.65
CA MET A 226 -70.13 -1.06 -13.70
C MET A 226 -71.21 -2.01 -13.17
N GLU A 227 -71.03 -2.58 -11.97
CA GLU A 227 -72.05 -3.42 -11.33
C GLU A 227 -73.36 -2.67 -11.12
N ARG A 228 -73.31 -1.40 -10.66
CA ARG A 228 -74.52 -0.58 -10.50
C ARG A 228 -75.21 -0.30 -11.83
N ILE A 229 -74.46 -0.02 -12.90
CA ILE A 229 -75.03 0.21 -14.23
C ILE A 229 -75.68 -1.07 -14.77
N ASP A 230 -75.03 -2.23 -14.60
CA ASP A 230 -75.58 -3.53 -15.00
C ASP A 230 -76.85 -3.92 -14.20
N GLU A 231 -76.91 -3.57 -12.90
CA GLU A 231 -78.10 -3.73 -12.07
C GLU A 231 -79.24 -2.82 -12.55
N GLU A 232 -78.96 -1.54 -12.84
CA GLU A 232 -79.95 -0.61 -13.40
C GLU A 232 -80.44 -1.11 -14.78
N GLU A 233 -79.56 -1.58 -15.67
CA GLU A 233 -79.95 -2.06 -17.00
C GLU A 233 -80.82 -3.33 -16.95
N LYS A 234 -80.61 -4.21 -15.96
CA LYS A 234 -81.45 -5.39 -15.74
C LYS A 234 -82.87 -5.03 -15.29
N ASP A 235 -83.03 -3.94 -14.53
CA ASP A 235 -84.35 -3.46 -14.09
C ASP A 235 -85.18 -2.85 -15.24
N PHE A 236 -84.52 -2.42 -16.33
CA PHE A 236 -85.19 -1.87 -17.52
C PHE A 236 -85.49 -2.89 -18.64
N ARG A 237 -85.10 -4.17 -18.53
CA ARG A 237 -85.51 -5.20 -19.53
C ARG A 237 -86.97 -5.61 -19.33
N PRO A 238 -87.84 -5.51 -20.37
CA PRO A 238 -89.22 -5.97 -20.25
C PRO A 238 -89.23 -7.51 -20.16
N ARG A 239 -89.89 -8.04 -19.12
CA ARG A 239 -90.25 -9.46 -19.04
C ARG A 239 -91.16 -9.77 -20.24
N LYS A 240 -90.67 -10.61 -21.16
CA LYS A 240 -91.48 -11.25 -22.20
C LYS A 240 -92.41 -12.28 -21.57
#